data_AF-A0A1W2D7D1-F1
#
_entry.id   AF-A0A1W2D7D1-F1
#
_cell.length_a   1.000
_cell.length_b   1.000
_cell.length_c   1.000
_cell.angle_alpha   90.00
_cell.angle_beta   90.00
_cell.angle_gamma   90.00
#
_symmetry.space_group_name_H-M   'P 1'
#
loop_
_entity.id
_entity.type
_entity.pdbx_description
1 polymer ?
#
loop_
_entity_poly.entity_id
_entity_poly.type
_entity_poly.pdbx_seq_one_letter_code
_entity_poly.pdbx_strand_id
1 'polypeptide(L)'
;MSDIDATVAAQAPRLFATVVTEQGGDTQIIGWGMEFDDSAYMVTADGRNQYFLAEAENALMYVRCGPEITPDIVWVAPSGPSCSECAR
;
A
#
# COMPACT_ATOMS: atom_id res chain seq x y z
N MET A 1 -28.06 -2.68 0.90
CA MET A 1 -26.75 -2.30 1.43
C MET A 1 -27.01 -1.68 2.79
N SER A 2 -26.48 -2.26 3.86
CA SER A 2 -26.76 -1.80 5.23
C SER A 2 -26.16 -0.41 5.44
N ASP A 3 -26.72 0.41 6.35
CA ASP A 3 -26.13 1.70 6.74
C ASP A 3 -24.67 1.53 7.25
N ILE A 4 -24.36 0.36 7.80
CA ILE A 4 -23.01 -0.02 8.24
C ILE A 4 -22.07 -0.19 7.04
N ASP A 5 -22.49 -0.89 5.98
CA ASP A 5 -21.65 -1.15 4.80
C ASP A 5 -21.29 0.16 4.08
N ALA A 6 -22.25 1.08 3.99
CA ALA A 6 -22.04 2.40 3.39
C ALA A 6 -21.04 3.23 4.20
N THR A 7 -21.14 3.18 5.54
CA THR A 7 -20.21 3.88 6.44
C THR A 7 -18.80 3.31 6.33
N VAL A 8 -18.67 1.97 6.31
CA VAL A 8 -17.37 1.30 6.16
C VAL A 8 -16.73 1.63 4.82
N ALA A 9 -17.49 1.59 3.73
CA ALA A 9 -16.96 1.93 2.40
C ALA A 9 -16.51 3.40 2.29
N ALA A 10 -17.23 4.31 2.95
CA ALA A 10 -16.90 5.74 2.95
C ALA A 10 -15.64 6.07 3.78
N GLN A 11 -15.33 5.27 4.81
CA GLN A 11 -14.20 5.48 5.72
C GLN A 11 -13.07 4.47 5.50
N ALA A 12 -13.13 3.68 4.43
CA ALA A 12 -12.12 2.67 4.14
C ALA A 12 -10.80 3.35 3.77
N PRO A 13 -9.68 3.04 4.48
CA PRO A 13 -8.40 3.59 4.13
C PRO A 13 -7.91 3.06 2.79
N ARG A 14 -7.10 3.87 2.09
CA ARG A 14 -6.46 3.47 0.83
C ARG A 14 -5.26 2.60 1.12
N LEU A 15 -5.27 1.37 0.62
CA LEU A 15 -4.14 0.46 0.78
C LEU A 15 -3.04 0.79 -0.25
N PHE A 16 -1.79 0.79 0.20
CA PHE A 16 -0.61 0.94 -0.64
C PHE A 16 0.46 -0.08 -0.30
N ALA A 17 1.32 -0.37 -1.26
CA ALA A 17 2.53 -1.15 -1.09
C ALA A 17 3.72 -0.23 -1.31
N THR A 18 4.70 -0.29 -0.41
CA THR A 18 6.00 0.30 -0.66
C THR A 18 6.85 -0.76 -1.34
N VAL A 19 7.46 -0.40 -2.47
CA VAL A 19 8.27 -1.31 -3.27
C VAL A 19 9.64 -0.72 -3.53
N VAL A 20 10.59 -1.61 -3.79
CA VAL A 20 11.92 -1.25 -4.29
C VAL A 20 12.16 -1.99 -5.58
N THR A 21 12.67 -1.29 -6.58
CA THR A 21 13.06 -1.88 -7.86
C THR A 21 14.54 -1.66 -8.06
N GLU A 22 15.27 -2.75 -8.27
CA GLU A 22 16.68 -2.70 -8.65
C GLU A 22 16.81 -2.33 -10.12
N GLN A 23 17.86 -1.60 -10.51
CA GLN A 23 18.09 -1.26 -11.91
C GLN A 23 18.21 -2.51 -12.79
N GLY A 24 17.21 -2.76 -13.63
CA GLY A 24 17.15 -3.93 -14.51
C GLY A 24 16.84 -5.26 -13.80
N GLY A 25 16.42 -5.20 -12.53
CA GLY A 25 16.09 -6.35 -11.70
C GLY A 25 14.60 -6.45 -11.37
N ASP A 26 14.31 -7.30 -10.39
CA ASP A 26 12.95 -7.54 -9.92
C ASP A 26 12.48 -6.46 -8.93
N THR A 27 11.16 -6.28 -8.87
CA THR A 27 10.52 -5.42 -7.88
C THR A 27 10.21 -6.23 -6.63
N GLN A 28 10.66 -5.74 -5.47
CA GLN A 28 10.40 -6.33 -4.18
C GLN A 28 9.46 -5.45 -3.36
N ILE A 29 8.45 -6.07 -2.73
CA ILE A 29 7.60 -5.41 -1.74
C ILE A 29 8.34 -5.40 -0.40
N ILE A 30 8.53 -4.20 0.15
CA ILE A 30 9.23 -3.98 1.41
C ILE A 30 8.29 -3.67 2.56
N GLY A 31 7.07 -3.23 2.26
CA GLY A 31 6.07 -2.90 3.25
C GLY A 31 4.69 -2.71 2.64
N TRP A 32 3.70 -2.79 3.52
CA TRP A 32 2.30 -2.53 3.22
C TRP A 32 1.82 -1.44 4.13
N GLY A 33 0.98 -0.55 3.62
CA GLY A 33 0.44 0.53 4.40
C GLY A 33 -0.98 0.91 4.02
N MET A 34 -1.60 1.64 4.93
CA MET A 34 -2.94 2.18 4.82
C MET A 34 -2.85 3.69 5.00
N GLU A 35 -3.39 4.44 4.06
CA GLU A 35 -3.56 5.89 4.18
C GLU A 35 -5.00 6.20 4.58
N PHE A 36 -5.12 6.95 5.67
CA PHE A 36 -6.32 7.60 6.17
C PHE A 36 -6.29 9.07 5.77
N ASP A 37 -7.40 9.79 5.96
CA ASP A 37 -7.52 11.19 5.55
C ASP A 37 -6.42 12.11 6.14
N ASP A 38 -5.97 11.83 7.38
CA ASP A 38 -5.02 12.67 8.12
C ASP A 38 -3.71 11.94 8.53
N SER A 39 -3.56 10.67 8.16
CA SER A 39 -2.40 9.87 8.59
C SER A 39 -2.18 8.65 7.71
N ALA A 40 -0.97 8.12 7.74
CA ALA A 40 -0.65 6.84 7.13
C ALA A 40 -0.01 5.88 8.13
N TYR A 41 -0.29 4.60 7.96
CA TYR A 41 0.31 3.54 8.75
C TYR A 41 0.97 2.53 7.84
N MET A 42 2.22 2.16 8.12
CA MET A 42 2.96 1.16 7.36
C MET A 42 3.50 0.06 8.27
N VAL A 43 3.45 -1.17 7.79
CA VAL A 43 4.16 -2.32 8.37
C VAL A 43 5.15 -2.86 7.33
N THR A 44 6.37 -3.20 7.75
CA THR A 44 7.32 -3.85 6.86
C THR A 44 6.87 -5.26 6.48
N ALA A 45 7.27 -5.77 5.31
CA ALA A 45 6.84 -7.07 4.81
C ALA A 45 7.24 -8.24 5.74
N ASP A 46 8.31 -8.06 6.53
CA ASP A 46 8.74 -8.99 7.57
C ASP A 46 7.99 -8.82 8.92
N GLY A 47 7.10 -7.84 9.02
CA GLY A 47 6.25 -7.57 10.18
C GLY A 47 6.97 -6.97 11.40
N ARG A 48 8.29 -6.74 11.31
CA ARG A 48 9.11 -6.34 12.46
C ARG A 48 9.02 -4.85 12.78
N ASN A 49 8.82 -4.00 11.78
CA ASN A 49 8.74 -2.56 11.98
C ASN A 49 7.36 -2.03 11.58
N GLN A 50 6.87 -1.12 12.40
CA GLN A 50 5.59 -0.44 12.24
C GLN A 50 5.85 1.06 12.31
N TYR A 51 5.30 1.80 11.36
CA TYR A 51 5.51 3.23 11.22
C TYR A 51 4.17 3.94 11.21
N PHE A 52 4.06 4.97 12.05
CA PHE A 52 2.98 5.95 11.99
C PHE A 52 3.53 7.20 11.32
N LEU A 53 2.88 7.61 10.23
CA LEU A 53 3.35 8.61 9.29
C LEU A 53 2.27 9.66 9.09
N ALA A 54 2.67 10.88 8.74
CA ALA A 54 1.70 11.92 8.39
C ALA A 54 1.03 11.64 7.02
N GLU A 55 1.78 11.05 6.08
CA GLU A 55 1.36 10.80 4.69
C GLU A 55 2.05 9.53 4.19
N ALA A 56 1.47 8.84 3.21
CA ALA A 56 2.02 7.59 2.69
C ALA A 56 3.45 7.77 2.13
N GLU A 57 3.72 8.89 1.46
CA GLU A 57 5.01 9.21 0.84
C GLU A 57 6.18 9.24 1.83
N ASN A 58 5.90 9.58 3.10
CA ASN A 58 6.91 9.56 4.16
C ASN A 58 7.43 8.16 4.46
N ALA A 59 6.74 7.09 4.03
CA ALA A 59 7.22 5.72 4.13
C ALA A 59 8.53 5.52 3.37
N LEU A 60 8.70 6.19 2.23
CA LEU A 60 9.89 6.08 1.38
C LEU A 60 11.16 6.56 2.08
N MET A 61 11.04 7.50 3.03
CA MET A 61 12.19 8.00 3.80
C MET A 61 12.80 6.94 4.72
N TYR A 62 12.03 5.94 5.12
CA TYR A 62 12.49 4.85 5.98
C TYR A 62 13.07 3.67 5.20
N VAL A 63 12.90 3.69 3.88
CA VAL A 63 13.46 2.67 2.99
C VAL A 63 14.92 2.99 2.75
N ARG A 64 15.80 2.17 3.31
CA ARG A 64 17.24 2.28 3.01
C ARG A 64 17.50 1.80 1.58
N CYS A 65 17.60 2.75 0.65
CA CYS A 65 17.98 2.48 -0.74
C CYS A 65 19.46 2.77 -0.97
N GLY A 66 20.14 1.86 -1.67
CA GLY A 66 21.43 2.13 -2.29
C GLY A 66 21.27 2.91 -3.59
N PRO A 67 22.37 3.36 -4.23
CA PRO A 67 22.33 4.20 -5.44
C PRO A 67 21.68 3.52 -6.66
N GLU A 68 21.52 2.19 -6.64
CA GLU A 68 20.96 1.38 -7.73
C GLU A 68 19.52 0.92 -7.46
N ILE A 69 18.91 1.40 -6.37
CA ILE A 69 17.58 1.00 -5.91
C ILE A 69 16.64 2.19 -5.97
N THR A 70 15.52 2.05 -6.68
CA THR A 70 14.47 3.07 -6.76
C THR A 70 13.30 2.65 -5.86
N PRO A 71 13.02 3.37 -4.77
CA PRO A 71 11.84 3.13 -3.95
C PRO A 71 10.61 3.83 -4.56
N ASP A 72 9.45 3.19 -4.50
CA ASP A 72 8.19 3.72 -5.02
C ASP A 72 6.98 3.28 -4.18
N ILE A 73 5.84 3.95 -4.34
CA ILE A 73 4.56 3.62 -3.68
C ILE A 73 3.55 3.22 -4.74
N VAL A 74 3.06 1.99 -4.62
CA VAL A 74 2.02 1.45 -5.49
C VAL A 74 0.71 1.39 -4.73
N TRP A 75 -0.30 2.12 -5.22
CA TRP A 75 -1.65 2.09 -4.68
C TRP A 75 -2.38 0.82 -5.10
N VAL A 76 -2.95 0.11 -4.13
CA VAL A 76 -3.76 -1.07 -4.39
C VAL A 76 -5.17 -0.62 -4.74
N ALA A 77 -5.60 -0.90 -5.96
CA ALA A 77 -7.00 -0.72 -6.30
C ALA A 77 -7.85 -1.63 -5.40
N PRO A 78 -8.96 -1.14 -4.82
CA PRO A 78 -9.87 -2.02 -4.12
C PRO A 78 -10.24 -3.14 -5.08
N SER A 79 -10.10 -4.39 -4.63
CA SER A 79 -10.54 -5.54 -5.40
C SER A 79 -12.05 -5.45 -5.52
N GLY A 80 -12.52 -4.74 -6.55
CA GLY A 80 -13.89 -4.90 -7.02
C GLY A 80 -14.12 -6.38 -7.31
N PRO A 81 -15.38 -6.84 -7.40
CA PRO A 81 -15.64 -8.20 -7.84
C PRO A 81 -14.91 -8.37 -9.17
N SER A 82 -13.82 -9.15 -9.18
CA SER A 82 -13.20 -9.54 -10.42
C SER A 82 -14.32 -10.23 -11.18
N CYS A 83 -14.75 -9.64 -12.29
CA CYS A 83 -15.74 -10.28 -13.15
C CYS A 83 -15.04 -11.49 -13.78
N SER A 84 -14.91 -12.57 -13.03
CA SER A 84 -14.31 -13.83 -13.45
C SER A 84 -15.36 -14.83 -13.96
N GLU A 85 -16.61 -14.39 -14.11
CA GLU A 85 -17.71 -15.18 -14.69
C GLU A 85 -18.47 -14.37 -15.75
N CYS A 86 -17.83 -14.11 -16.89
CA CYS A 86 -18.51 -13.78 -18.16
C CYS A 86 -17.95 -14.66 -19.29
N ALA A 87 -17.95 -15.98 -19.08
CA ALA A 87 -17.71 -16.96 -20.14
C ALA A 87 -18.35 -18.30 -19.78
N ARG A 88 -19.68 -18.39 -19.94
CA ARG A 88 -20.35 -19.66 -20.26
C ARG A 88 -21.61 -19.43 -21.06
#